data_AF-A0A428WMW1-F1
#
_entry.id   AF-A0A428WMW1-F1
#
_cell.length_a   1.000
_cell.length_b   1.000
_cell.length_c   1.000
_cell.angle_alpha   90.00
_cell.angle_beta   90.00
_cell.angle_gamma   90.00
#
_symmetry.space_group_name_H-M   'P 1'
#
loop_
_entity.id
_entity.type
_entity.pdbx_description
1 polymer ?
#
loop_
_entity_poly.entity_id
_entity_poly.type
_entity_poly.pdbx_seq_one_letter_code
_entity_poly.pdbx_strand_id
1 'polypeptide(L)'
;MSEPRITDLAGALTRRENPAVGVWNRLEGRPRTTDFTRALRAEVRDPLWLLARQWQLGEFRGSDAGSPVTATYSVTASAPGRFRSDVEPKGTPGPLPPDRPLETVAERRPLPFAFGTEPISFDLRLALGRRWLRLLARASGLGDAAEQFVALYPIALPGPDDAAQLAHPEVWAATQAVAGRRLDGYLLYQHLKGGGHASDGIRSLSRQQRTKLDALGPRLTGWFDDLIDQPGGITPDRPSGDSAWDPRRLEHRFSIAAGDRVLSAPEYPGGELDWHAFSTVPGSLGATPAPVTLNRTVFPSPVRYSGMPLPRWWAVEDGKTNFAAVTPDSTDLARLIFLEFALVFSNDWYQLPCDLPAGTLATVGGLCVTDVFGERRWITPAGAAEHWSMYTLGGGPGMLLPPGTPKVATGPALEDVALVRDESANLVWGIEQTVRTTTGEGRAGDEMAAESLAFRRRRHQPQQPDAPRAPIAYEVMSSVPENWIPFIPVHVPGDSRAVQLQRAAMPSEVDASSIRPRTALLREGFDRGQSYFVNEEEVPRSGTRLTVSYNRTRTKTGRVALWLSVRRDVGRGERSSGLAFDLAKGT
;
A
#
# COMPACT_ATOMS: atom_id res chain seq x y z
N MET A 1 57.02 -25.92 -47.15
CA MET A 1 55.96 -26.14 -48.16
C MET A 1 55.35 -24.79 -48.46
N SER A 2 55.38 -24.33 -49.71
CA SER A 2 54.76 -23.06 -50.11
C SER A 2 53.24 -23.22 -50.13
N GLU A 3 52.51 -22.36 -49.41
CA GLU A 3 51.05 -22.37 -49.45
C GLU A 3 50.53 -22.12 -50.87
N PRO A 4 49.49 -22.84 -51.32
CA PRO A 4 48.90 -22.63 -52.64
C PRO A 4 48.22 -21.26 -52.70
N ARG A 5 48.58 -20.46 -53.70
CA ARG A 5 48.03 -19.12 -53.90
C ARG A 5 46.64 -19.23 -54.52
N ILE A 6 45.60 -18.87 -53.76
CA ILE A 6 44.21 -18.84 -54.25
C ILE A 6 44.02 -17.54 -55.06
N THR A 7 43.87 -17.66 -56.38
CA THR A 7 43.77 -16.53 -57.32
C THR A 7 42.39 -15.86 -57.34
N ASP A 8 41.32 -16.60 -57.02
CA ASP A 8 39.94 -16.09 -56.89
C ASP A 8 39.37 -16.51 -55.53
N LEU A 9 39.61 -15.67 -54.52
CA LEU A 9 39.22 -15.95 -53.14
C LEU A 9 37.69 -15.93 -52.96
N ALA A 10 36.98 -15.05 -53.67
CA ALA A 10 35.53 -14.90 -53.52
C ALA A 10 34.77 -16.10 -54.09
N GLY A 11 35.17 -16.58 -55.27
CA GLY A 11 34.63 -17.80 -55.86
C GLY A 11 34.91 -19.04 -55.01
N ALA A 12 36.14 -19.17 -54.51
CA ALA A 12 36.55 -20.30 -53.67
C ALA A 12 35.80 -20.37 -52.34
N LEU A 13 35.51 -19.22 -51.70
CA LEU A 13 34.71 -19.13 -50.47
C LEU A 13 33.25 -19.50 -50.72
N THR A 14 32.67 -19.04 -51.84
CA THR A 14 31.26 -19.30 -52.18
C THR A 14 31.02 -20.79 -52.49
N ARG A 15 31.99 -21.43 -53.16
CA ARG A 15 31.96 -22.86 -53.50
C ARG A 15 32.49 -23.77 -52.40
N ARG A 16 32.97 -23.21 -51.28
CA ARG A 16 33.57 -23.92 -50.13
C ARG A 16 34.68 -24.89 -50.54
N GLU A 17 35.50 -24.49 -51.50
CA GLU A 17 36.54 -25.37 -52.09
C GLU A 17 37.64 -25.76 -51.10
N ASN A 18 37.79 -25.01 -50.01
CA ASN A 18 38.74 -25.28 -48.93
C ASN A 18 38.02 -25.16 -47.57
N PRO A 19 37.40 -26.24 -47.06
CA PRO A 19 36.73 -26.21 -45.77
C PRO A 19 37.74 -25.94 -44.64
N ALA A 20 37.66 -24.76 -44.04
CA ALA A 20 38.50 -24.35 -42.92
C ALA A 20 37.68 -24.32 -41.63
N VAL A 21 38.26 -24.82 -40.53
CA VAL A 21 37.72 -24.60 -39.19
C VAL A 21 38.18 -23.22 -38.75
N GLY A 22 37.27 -22.26 -38.68
CA GLY A 22 37.57 -20.91 -38.18
C GLY A 22 37.87 -20.95 -36.68
N VAL A 23 39.14 -20.76 -36.31
CA VAL A 23 39.54 -20.62 -34.90
C VAL A 23 39.64 -19.13 -34.60
N TRP A 24 38.74 -18.63 -33.75
CA TRP A 24 38.80 -17.26 -33.27
C TRP A 24 39.75 -17.20 -32.07
N ASN A 25 40.96 -16.71 -32.28
CA ASN A 25 41.82 -16.33 -31.16
C ASN A 25 41.46 -14.92 -30.71
N ARG A 26 40.91 -14.79 -29.51
CA ARG A 26 40.77 -13.49 -28.86
C ARG A 26 42.17 -12.94 -28.63
N LEU A 27 42.49 -11.82 -29.28
CA LEU A 27 43.70 -11.06 -28.99
C LEU A 27 43.50 -10.38 -27.63
N GLU A 28 43.97 -11.02 -26.56
CA GLU A 28 44.04 -10.39 -25.25
C GLU A 28 45.42 -9.75 -25.07
N GLY A 29 45.43 -8.45 -24.78
CA GLY A 29 46.66 -7.75 -24.44
C GLY A 29 47.25 -8.35 -23.17
N ARG A 30 48.38 -9.05 -23.26
CA ARG A 30 49.14 -9.47 -22.09
C ARG A 30 49.97 -8.29 -21.58
N PRO A 31 49.70 -7.76 -20.38
CA PRO A 31 50.53 -6.72 -19.82
C PRO A 31 51.96 -7.26 -19.61
N ARG A 32 52.96 -6.53 -20.11
CA ARG A 32 54.38 -6.90 -19.93
C ARG A 32 54.86 -6.71 -18.49
N THR A 33 54.13 -5.91 -17.71
CA THR A 33 54.36 -5.61 -16.29
C THR A 33 53.02 -5.46 -15.60
N THR A 34 52.89 -5.87 -14.34
CA THR A 34 51.69 -5.61 -13.51
C THR A 34 51.69 -4.20 -12.92
N ASP A 35 52.78 -3.44 -13.10
CA ASP A 35 52.87 -2.03 -12.73
C ASP A 35 52.37 -1.14 -13.88
N PHE A 36 51.17 -0.57 -13.69
CA PHE A 36 50.57 0.41 -14.59
C PHE A 36 50.77 1.85 -14.13
N THR A 37 51.46 2.06 -12.99
CA THR A 37 51.59 3.38 -12.36
C THR A 37 52.14 4.40 -13.34
N ARG A 38 53.19 4.04 -14.08
CA ARG A 38 53.79 4.93 -15.08
C ARG A 38 52.89 5.18 -16.30
N ALA A 39 52.13 4.18 -16.73
CA ALA A 39 51.26 4.28 -17.90
C ALA A 39 49.99 5.11 -17.63
N LEU A 40 49.51 5.10 -16.38
CA LEU A 40 48.33 5.84 -15.95
C LEU A 40 48.64 7.28 -15.52
N ARG A 41 49.90 7.62 -15.22
CA ARG A 41 50.29 9.00 -14.87
C ARG A 41 50.26 9.92 -16.09
N ALA A 42 49.50 11.01 -15.99
CA ALA A 42 49.55 12.13 -16.92
C ALA A 42 50.69 13.11 -16.52
N GLU A 43 51.94 12.69 -16.68
CA GLU A 43 53.11 13.53 -16.32
C GLU A 43 53.32 14.66 -17.33
N VAL A 44 53.16 15.92 -16.92
CA VAL A 44 53.45 17.08 -17.79
C VAL A 44 54.95 17.16 -18.07
N ARG A 45 55.36 16.86 -19.31
CA ARG A 45 56.77 16.97 -19.74
C ARG A 45 57.05 18.33 -20.37
N ASP A 46 56.27 18.69 -21.38
CA ASP A 46 56.31 19.97 -22.06
C ASP A 46 54.94 20.26 -22.74
N PRO A 47 54.65 21.50 -23.17
CA PRO A 47 53.37 21.83 -23.81
C PRO A 47 53.11 21.06 -25.12
N LEU A 48 54.14 20.76 -25.91
CA LEU A 48 53.99 20.01 -27.16
C LEU A 48 53.65 18.54 -26.87
N TRP A 49 54.20 17.97 -25.80
CA TRP A 49 53.82 16.63 -25.31
C TRP A 49 52.34 16.56 -24.94
N LEU A 50 51.78 17.59 -24.28
CA LEU A 50 50.34 17.64 -23.97
C LEU A 50 49.49 17.64 -25.26
N LEU A 51 49.85 18.48 -26.24
CA LEU A 51 49.16 18.53 -27.53
C LEU A 51 49.29 17.22 -28.31
N ALA A 52 50.46 16.59 -28.30
CA ALA A 52 50.68 15.30 -28.95
C ALA A 52 49.87 14.16 -28.30
N ARG A 53 49.69 14.19 -26.97
CA ARG A 53 48.82 13.25 -26.25
C ARG A 53 47.35 13.46 -26.57
N GLN A 54 46.88 14.71 -26.64
CA GLN A 54 45.55 15.05 -27.12
C GLN A 54 45.32 14.52 -28.54
N TRP A 55 46.28 14.73 -29.44
CA TRP A 55 46.24 14.20 -30.80
C TRP A 55 46.19 12.66 -30.84
N GLN A 56 47.01 11.99 -30.04
CA GLN A 56 47.06 10.52 -29.95
C GLN A 56 45.72 9.92 -29.50
N LEU A 57 45.04 10.55 -28.55
CA LEU A 57 43.75 10.11 -28.03
C LEU A 57 42.56 10.59 -28.86
N GLY A 58 42.83 11.33 -29.94
CA GLY A 58 41.79 11.77 -30.88
C GLY A 58 41.05 13.04 -30.46
N GLU A 59 41.52 13.79 -29.46
CA GLU A 59 40.90 15.05 -29.01
C GLU A 59 40.75 16.08 -30.15
N PHE A 60 41.64 16.06 -31.13
CA PHE A 60 41.60 16.96 -32.29
C PHE A 60 40.82 16.40 -33.48
N ARG A 61 40.26 15.19 -33.36
CA ARG A 61 39.37 14.63 -34.37
C ARG A 61 37.97 15.17 -34.10
N GLY A 62 37.54 16.13 -34.92
CA GLY A 62 36.13 16.51 -34.95
C GLY A 62 35.28 15.32 -35.38
N SER A 63 34.16 15.10 -34.69
CA SER A 63 33.09 14.21 -35.15
C SER A 63 32.04 15.04 -35.88
N ASP A 64 31.52 14.52 -36.99
CA ASP A 64 30.33 15.06 -37.65
C ASP A 64 29.09 14.60 -36.87
N ALA A 65 28.95 15.11 -35.66
CA ALA A 65 27.93 14.73 -34.70
C ALA A 65 27.16 15.98 -34.26
N GLY A 66 25.99 16.21 -34.86
CA GLY A 66 25.09 17.28 -34.48
C GLY A 66 24.60 17.10 -33.04
N SER A 67 24.73 18.14 -32.21
CA SER A 67 24.10 18.19 -30.89
C SER A 67 22.63 18.65 -31.02
N PRO A 68 21.71 18.13 -30.19
CA PRO A 68 20.32 18.55 -30.22
C PRO A 68 20.16 20.02 -29.77
N VAL A 69 19.45 20.82 -30.57
CA VAL A 69 19.13 22.22 -30.26
C VAL A 69 17.68 22.35 -29.79
N THR A 70 16.75 21.70 -30.47
CA THR A 70 15.34 21.66 -30.06
C THR A 70 14.80 20.25 -30.15
N ALA A 71 13.87 19.92 -29.27
CA ALA A 71 13.07 18.72 -29.37
C ALA A 71 11.59 19.09 -29.36
N THR A 72 10.86 18.64 -30.38
CA THR A 72 9.41 18.75 -30.45
C THR A 72 8.80 17.39 -30.14
N TYR A 73 7.95 17.32 -29.12
CA TYR A 73 7.27 16.10 -28.74
C TYR A 73 5.75 16.30 -28.65
N SER A 74 5.03 15.19 -28.81
CA SER A 74 3.60 15.08 -28.57
C SER A 74 3.36 14.04 -27.48
N VAL A 75 2.67 14.43 -26.41
CA VAL A 75 2.28 13.52 -25.32
C VAL A 75 0.77 13.52 -25.18
N THR A 76 0.18 12.34 -25.12
CA THR A 76 -1.23 12.14 -24.76
C THR A 76 -1.31 11.80 -23.29
N ALA A 77 -2.02 12.60 -22.51
CA ALA A 77 -2.25 12.41 -21.09
C ALA A 77 -3.72 12.00 -20.83
N SER A 78 -3.91 10.84 -20.22
CA SER A 78 -5.22 10.28 -19.90
C SER A 78 -5.42 10.24 -18.39
N ALA A 79 -6.41 10.98 -17.87
CA ALA A 79 -6.76 10.89 -16.45
C ALA A 79 -7.57 9.62 -16.18
N PRO A 80 -7.32 8.90 -15.06
CA PRO A 80 -8.14 7.78 -14.68
C PRO A 80 -9.54 8.28 -14.25
N GLY A 81 -10.59 7.56 -14.67
CA GLY A 81 -11.98 7.95 -14.40
C GLY A 81 -12.89 6.83 -13.91
N ARG A 82 -12.35 5.62 -13.81
CA ARG A 82 -13.06 4.43 -13.33
C ARG A 82 -12.21 3.70 -12.32
N PHE A 83 -12.88 3.11 -11.35
CA PHE A 83 -12.30 2.30 -10.28
C PHE A 83 -13.11 1.01 -10.15
N ARG A 84 -12.44 -0.10 -9.91
CA ARG A 84 -13.08 -1.39 -9.62
C ARG A 84 -12.28 -2.09 -8.52
N SER A 85 -12.95 -2.50 -7.45
CA SER A 85 -12.36 -3.45 -6.50
C SER A 85 -12.26 -4.83 -7.16
N ASP A 86 -11.07 -5.45 -7.06
CA ASP A 86 -10.76 -6.75 -7.65
C ASP A 86 -10.80 -7.89 -6.60
N VAL A 87 -11.35 -7.62 -5.42
CA VAL A 87 -11.56 -8.63 -4.35
C VAL A 87 -12.60 -9.66 -4.79
N GLU A 88 -13.68 -9.20 -5.40
CA GLU A 88 -14.72 -10.05 -5.96
C GLU A 88 -14.48 -10.25 -7.47
N PRO A 89 -14.59 -11.48 -8.02
CA PRO A 89 -14.32 -11.77 -9.44
C PRO A 89 -15.15 -10.96 -10.44
N LYS A 90 -16.26 -10.36 -9.99
CA LYS A 90 -17.17 -9.52 -10.78
C LYS A 90 -17.44 -8.18 -10.11
N GLY A 91 -16.43 -7.57 -9.50
CA GLY A 91 -16.55 -6.21 -8.98
C GLY A 91 -17.14 -5.26 -10.03
N THR A 92 -18.22 -4.56 -9.70
CA THR A 92 -18.84 -3.62 -10.64
C THR A 92 -17.97 -2.37 -10.75
N PRO A 93 -17.53 -1.96 -11.96
CA PRO A 93 -16.80 -0.72 -12.14
C PRO A 93 -17.65 0.49 -11.73
N GLY A 94 -17.06 1.38 -10.94
CA GLY A 94 -17.65 2.64 -10.51
C GLY A 94 -16.85 3.86 -10.98
N PRO A 95 -17.40 5.07 -10.82
CA PRO A 95 -16.63 6.29 -11.07
C PRO A 95 -15.47 6.41 -10.08
N LEU A 96 -14.30 6.80 -10.57
CA LEU A 96 -13.19 7.22 -9.70
C LEU A 96 -13.36 8.71 -9.35
N PRO A 97 -13.57 9.09 -8.08
CA PRO A 97 -13.73 10.50 -7.71
C PRO A 97 -12.43 11.29 -7.96
N PRO A 98 -12.46 12.38 -8.76
CA PRO A 98 -11.27 13.16 -9.07
C PRO A 98 -10.88 14.15 -7.94
N ASP A 99 -11.72 14.29 -6.91
CA ASP A 99 -11.59 15.29 -5.86
C ASP A 99 -10.71 14.85 -4.68
N ARG A 100 -10.21 13.60 -4.70
CA ARG A 100 -9.41 13.00 -3.62
C ARG A 100 -8.29 12.11 -4.18
N PRO A 101 -7.22 11.86 -3.41
CA PRO A 101 -6.15 10.96 -3.82
C PRO A 101 -6.62 9.51 -4.03
N LEU A 102 -5.97 8.78 -4.92
CA LEU A 102 -6.29 7.39 -5.23
C LEU A 102 -6.15 6.47 -4.02
N GLU A 103 -5.17 6.72 -3.14
CA GLU A 103 -4.95 5.98 -1.89
C GLU A 103 -6.20 6.05 -1.01
N THR A 104 -6.89 7.19 -0.97
CA THR A 104 -8.17 7.33 -0.24
C THR A 104 -9.20 6.31 -0.73
N VAL A 105 -9.33 6.13 -2.05
CA VAL A 105 -10.34 5.25 -2.65
C VAL A 105 -9.91 3.79 -2.58
N ALA A 106 -8.61 3.52 -2.78
CA ALA A 106 -8.05 2.18 -2.73
C ALA A 106 -8.05 1.62 -1.30
N GLU A 107 -7.77 2.43 -0.29
CA GLU A 107 -7.54 1.94 1.07
C GLU A 107 -8.74 2.02 2.01
N ARG A 108 -9.75 2.85 1.66
CA ARG A 108 -10.90 3.12 2.53
C ARG A 108 -11.59 1.83 2.97
N ARG A 109 -12.04 1.84 4.22
CA ARG A 109 -12.72 0.72 4.87
C ARG A 109 -14.04 1.18 5.46
N PRO A 110 -15.02 0.27 5.61
CA PRO A 110 -16.21 0.57 6.42
C PRO A 110 -15.78 0.87 7.87
N LEU A 111 -16.41 1.86 8.49
CA LEU A 111 -16.17 2.17 9.90
C LEU A 111 -16.91 1.16 10.79
N PRO A 112 -16.22 0.45 11.70
CA PRO A 112 -16.90 -0.50 12.56
C PRO A 112 -17.58 0.26 13.71
N PHE A 113 -18.89 0.10 13.83
CA PHE A 113 -19.69 0.65 14.93
C PHE A 113 -20.15 -0.41 15.92
N ALA A 114 -20.06 -1.69 15.57
CA ALA A 114 -20.34 -2.78 16.48
C ALA A 114 -19.42 -3.97 16.18
N PHE A 115 -19.17 -4.78 17.20
CA PHE A 115 -18.57 -6.10 17.12
C PHE A 115 -19.59 -7.11 17.63
N GLY A 116 -20.28 -7.78 16.72
CA GLY A 116 -21.49 -8.55 17.03
C GLY A 116 -22.57 -7.63 17.65
N THR A 117 -22.98 -7.92 18.88
CA THR A 117 -23.94 -7.11 19.63
C THR A 117 -23.30 -5.97 20.42
N GLU A 118 -21.97 -5.95 20.54
CA GLU A 118 -21.24 -4.98 21.37
C GLU A 118 -21.07 -3.65 20.61
N PRO A 119 -21.63 -2.53 21.09
CA PRO A 119 -21.46 -1.24 20.43
C PRO A 119 -20.08 -0.67 20.72
N ILE A 120 -19.41 -0.17 19.67
CA ILE A 120 -18.08 0.46 19.74
C ILE A 120 -18.09 1.85 19.08
N SER A 121 -16.94 2.51 19.00
CA SER A 121 -16.75 3.83 18.37
C SER A 121 -17.56 4.94 19.06
N PHE A 122 -17.58 4.97 20.40
CA PHE A 122 -18.32 5.98 21.14
C PHE A 122 -17.82 7.41 20.86
N ASP A 123 -16.54 7.58 20.53
CA ASP A 123 -15.97 8.81 19.99
C ASP A 123 -16.79 9.35 18.79
N LEU A 124 -17.06 8.53 17.79
CA LEU A 124 -17.82 8.90 16.59
C LEU A 124 -19.32 9.04 16.89
N ARG A 125 -19.89 8.14 17.69
CA ARG A 125 -21.31 8.20 18.10
C ARG A 125 -21.62 9.50 18.83
N LEU A 126 -20.75 9.90 19.76
CA LEU A 126 -20.85 11.16 20.50
C LEU A 126 -20.60 12.36 19.59
N ALA A 127 -19.65 12.28 18.65
CA ALA A 127 -19.39 13.35 17.68
C ALA A 127 -20.61 13.62 16.79
N LEU A 128 -21.25 12.56 16.27
CA LEU A 128 -22.52 12.61 15.54
C LEU A 128 -23.63 13.23 16.41
N GLY A 129 -23.78 12.75 17.65
CA GLY A 129 -24.82 13.23 18.56
C GLY A 129 -24.65 14.73 18.87
N ARG A 130 -23.42 15.15 19.17
CA ARG A 130 -23.07 16.57 19.37
C ARG A 130 -23.31 17.41 18.12
N ARG A 131 -23.03 16.88 16.92
CA ARG A 131 -23.32 17.57 15.65
C ARG A 131 -24.81 17.80 15.48
N TRP A 132 -25.63 16.78 15.76
CA TRP A 132 -27.09 16.89 15.71
C TRP A 132 -27.62 17.95 16.67
N LEU A 133 -27.21 17.90 17.94
CA LEU A 133 -27.62 18.88 18.95
C LEU A 133 -27.23 20.32 18.56
N ARG A 134 -26.09 20.52 17.88
CA ARG A 134 -25.69 21.82 17.32
C ARG A 134 -26.57 22.28 16.16
N LEU A 135 -27.05 21.36 15.31
CA LEU A 135 -27.99 21.67 14.24
C LEU A 135 -29.34 22.09 14.83
N LEU A 136 -29.83 21.38 15.85
CA LEU A 136 -31.06 21.73 16.58
C LEU A 136 -30.95 23.10 17.26
N ALA A 137 -29.89 23.36 18.01
CA ALA A 137 -29.71 24.62 18.74
C ALA A 137 -29.64 25.85 17.81
N ARG A 138 -29.21 25.68 16.55
CA ARG A 138 -29.19 26.76 15.55
C ARG A 138 -30.53 26.94 14.83
N ALA A 139 -31.44 25.97 14.92
CA ALA A 139 -32.74 26.03 14.27
C ALA A 139 -33.78 26.66 15.21
N SER A 140 -34.43 27.74 14.77
CA SER A 140 -35.41 28.46 15.59
C SER A 140 -36.64 27.59 15.91
N GLY A 141 -36.96 27.51 17.21
CA GLY A 141 -38.13 26.79 17.73
C GLY A 141 -37.98 25.27 17.85
N LEU A 142 -36.74 24.74 17.85
CA LEU A 142 -36.45 23.30 17.99
C LEU A 142 -35.54 22.96 19.20
N GLY A 143 -35.18 23.93 20.05
CA GLY A 143 -34.25 23.73 21.16
C GLY A 143 -34.72 22.68 22.19
N ASP A 144 -36.03 22.64 22.47
CA ASP A 144 -36.63 21.76 23.48
C ASP A 144 -36.73 20.29 23.02
N ALA A 145 -36.44 19.99 21.75
CA ALA A 145 -36.44 18.62 21.24
C ALA A 145 -35.18 17.84 21.66
N ALA A 146 -34.12 18.51 22.14
CA ALA A 146 -32.83 17.89 22.46
C ALA A 146 -32.96 16.74 23.48
N GLU A 147 -33.73 16.94 24.55
CA GLU A 147 -33.94 15.92 25.59
C GLU A 147 -34.71 14.70 25.05
N GLN A 148 -35.69 14.92 24.17
CA GLN A 148 -36.43 13.84 23.53
C GLN A 148 -35.50 12.99 22.66
N PHE A 149 -34.56 13.59 21.93
CA PHE A 149 -33.58 12.83 21.16
C PHE A 149 -32.67 11.98 22.05
N VAL A 150 -32.20 12.53 23.18
CA VAL A 150 -31.39 11.75 24.14
C VAL A 150 -32.18 10.57 24.70
N ALA A 151 -33.48 10.75 24.94
CA ALA A 151 -34.37 9.68 25.40
C ALA A 151 -34.67 8.63 24.32
N LEU A 152 -34.80 9.03 23.05
CA LEU A 152 -35.08 8.13 21.92
C LEU A 152 -33.86 7.29 21.50
N TYR A 153 -32.67 7.90 21.52
CA TYR A 153 -31.43 7.24 21.12
C TYR A 153 -30.38 7.36 22.24
N PRO A 154 -30.61 6.71 23.40
CA PRO A 154 -29.70 6.79 24.52
C PRO A 154 -28.45 5.94 24.28
N ILE A 155 -27.32 6.39 24.82
CA ILE A 155 -26.21 5.46 25.12
C ILE A 155 -26.62 4.68 26.36
N ALA A 156 -26.80 3.36 26.21
CA ALA A 156 -27.19 2.46 27.29
C ALA A 156 -25.96 2.00 28.10
N LEU A 157 -26.18 1.67 29.37
CA LEU A 157 -25.17 0.96 30.14
C LEU A 157 -25.08 -0.50 29.65
N PRO A 158 -23.87 -1.10 29.62
CA PRO A 158 -23.68 -2.52 29.39
C PRO A 158 -24.46 -3.40 30.38
N GLY A 159 -24.81 -4.61 29.94
CA GLY A 159 -25.34 -5.65 30.81
C GLY A 159 -24.29 -6.17 31.81
N PRO A 160 -24.70 -6.87 32.88
CA PRO A 160 -23.81 -7.27 33.98
C PRO A 160 -22.67 -8.24 33.59
N ASP A 161 -22.81 -8.91 32.44
CA ASP A 161 -21.88 -9.91 31.89
C ASP A 161 -21.04 -9.37 30.72
N ASP A 162 -21.20 -8.10 30.34
CA ASP A 162 -20.42 -7.47 29.26
C ASP A 162 -19.00 -7.14 29.76
N ALA A 163 -18.14 -8.15 29.73
CA ALA A 163 -16.74 -8.01 30.10
C ALA A 163 -15.99 -7.00 29.19
N ALA A 164 -16.42 -6.82 27.94
CA ALA A 164 -15.75 -5.92 27.00
C ALA A 164 -15.87 -4.43 27.41
N GLN A 165 -16.89 -4.08 28.20
CA GLN A 165 -17.04 -2.74 28.77
C GLN A 165 -16.74 -2.69 30.27
N LEU A 166 -17.18 -3.70 31.04
CA LEU A 166 -17.11 -3.68 32.50
C LEU A 166 -15.72 -4.06 33.06
N ALA A 167 -14.91 -4.80 32.31
CA ALA A 167 -13.60 -5.23 32.81
C ALA A 167 -12.57 -4.08 32.85
N HIS A 168 -12.80 -3.03 32.07
CA HIS A 168 -11.82 -1.97 31.81
C HIS A 168 -12.25 -0.68 32.53
N PRO A 169 -11.54 -0.25 33.58
CA PRO A 169 -11.99 0.87 34.43
C PRO A 169 -12.23 2.18 33.67
N GLU A 170 -11.35 2.53 32.74
CA GLU A 170 -11.45 3.77 31.95
C GLU A 170 -12.64 3.74 31.00
N VAL A 171 -12.84 2.61 30.31
CA VAL A 171 -13.99 2.39 29.42
C VAL A 171 -15.29 2.46 30.22
N TRP A 172 -15.34 1.77 31.36
CA TRP A 172 -16.51 1.76 32.23
C TRP A 172 -16.85 3.17 32.74
N ALA A 173 -15.84 3.92 33.23
CA ALA A 173 -16.01 5.29 33.70
C ALA A 173 -16.51 6.22 32.57
N ALA A 174 -15.95 6.10 31.38
CA ALA A 174 -16.38 6.87 30.21
C ALA A 174 -17.85 6.56 29.83
N THR A 175 -18.22 5.27 29.79
CA THR A 175 -19.59 4.84 29.51
C THR A 175 -20.56 5.36 30.57
N GLN A 176 -20.23 5.26 31.87
CA GLN A 176 -21.05 5.81 32.95
C GLN A 176 -21.22 7.34 32.87
N ALA A 177 -20.20 8.05 32.39
CA ALA A 177 -20.27 9.51 32.26
C ALA A 177 -21.28 9.95 31.20
N VAL A 178 -21.44 9.17 30.12
CA VAL A 178 -22.31 9.53 28.99
C VAL A 178 -23.66 8.82 28.97
N ALA A 179 -23.77 7.65 29.59
CA ALA A 179 -24.97 6.82 29.54
C ALA A 179 -26.21 7.58 30.05
N GLY A 180 -27.28 7.56 29.26
CA GLY A 180 -28.53 8.30 29.52
C GLY A 180 -28.42 9.83 29.48
N ARG A 181 -27.22 10.42 29.35
CA ARG A 181 -26.99 11.88 29.34
C ARG A 181 -26.66 12.42 27.94
N ARG A 182 -26.24 11.55 27.03
CA ARG A 182 -25.81 11.89 25.68
C ARG A 182 -26.54 11.05 24.64
N LEU A 183 -26.77 11.69 23.50
CA LEU A 183 -27.35 11.10 22.31
C LEU A 183 -26.35 10.17 21.63
N ASP A 184 -26.75 8.92 21.37
CA ASP A 184 -26.08 8.08 20.40
C ASP A 184 -26.43 8.55 18.99
N GLY A 185 -25.56 9.38 18.42
CA GLY A 185 -25.80 9.95 17.10
C GLY A 185 -25.72 8.93 15.96
N TYR A 186 -25.12 7.75 16.19
CA TYR A 186 -25.07 6.72 15.16
C TYR A 186 -26.42 6.01 15.02
N LEU A 187 -27.15 5.77 16.12
CA LEU A 187 -28.50 5.21 16.03
C LEU A 187 -29.45 6.16 15.26
N LEU A 188 -29.36 7.46 15.51
CA LEU A 188 -30.09 8.46 14.71
C LEU A 188 -29.63 8.44 13.24
N TYR A 189 -28.32 8.38 12.99
CA TYR A 189 -27.79 8.29 11.63
C TYR A 189 -28.32 7.04 10.88
N GLN A 190 -28.35 5.88 11.55
CA GLN A 190 -28.91 4.64 10.99
C GLN A 190 -30.40 4.78 10.69
N HIS A 191 -31.18 5.36 11.61
CA HIS A 191 -32.62 5.62 11.39
C HIS A 191 -32.85 6.47 10.13
N LEU A 192 -32.10 7.57 9.98
CA LEU A 192 -32.21 8.46 8.84
C LEU A 192 -31.75 7.80 7.53
N LYS A 193 -30.65 7.04 7.55
CA LYS A 193 -30.18 6.28 6.39
C LYS A 193 -31.13 5.15 6.00
N GLY A 194 -31.89 4.61 6.95
CA GLY A 194 -32.95 3.62 6.73
C GLY A 194 -34.25 4.19 6.16
N GLY A 195 -34.32 5.49 5.88
CA GLY A 195 -35.51 6.16 5.34
C GLY A 195 -36.44 6.75 6.40
N GLY A 196 -36.06 6.70 7.67
CA GLY A 196 -36.77 7.37 8.75
C GLY A 196 -36.65 8.89 8.69
N HIS A 197 -37.62 9.59 9.26
CA HIS A 197 -37.62 11.03 9.40
C HIS A 197 -37.08 11.45 10.77
N ALA A 198 -36.43 12.61 10.84
CA ALA A 198 -35.88 13.11 12.10
C ALA A 198 -36.99 13.44 13.13
N SER A 199 -38.20 13.74 12.67
CA SER A 199 -39.35 14.01 13.52
C SER A 199 -40.07 12.75 14.05
N ASP A 200 -39.64 11.55 13.66
CA ASP A 200 -40.20 10.29 14.13
C ASP A 200 -40.01 10.15 15.64
N GLY A 201 -41.10 9.83 16.35
CA GLY A 201 -41.10 9.66 17.81
C GLY A 201 -40.94 10.95 18.63
N ILE A 202 -40.69 12.11 18.00
CA ILE A 202 -40.64 13.41 18.67
C ILE A 202 -42.07 13.97 18.85
N ARG A 203 -42.40 14.30 20.09
CA ARG A 203 -43.72 14.76 20.53
C ARG A 203 -43.80 16.29 20.55
N SER A 204 -45.03 16.81 20.54
CA SER A 204 -45.34 18.25 20.67
C SER A 204 -44.74 19.15 19.58
N LEU A 205 -44.59 18.62 18.36
CA LEU A 205 -44.15 19.39 17.20
C LEU A 205 -45.35 19.85 16.35
N SER A 206 -45.39 21.14 16.04
CA SER A 206 -46.23 21.69 14.96
C SER A 206 -45.78 21.15 13.60
N ARG A 207 -46.66 21.23 12.58
CA ARG A 207 -46.33 20.81 11.20
C ARG A 207 -45.08 21.51 10.67
N GLN A 208 -44.93 22.80 10.95
CA GLN A 208 -43.76 23.58 10.53
C GLN A 208 -42.48 23.11 11.22
N GLN A 209 -42.53 22.77 12.51
CA GLN A 209 -41.38 22.24 13.24
C GLN A 209 -40.96 20.87 12.72
N ARG A 210 -41.91 19.98 12.39
CA ARG A 210 -41.61 18.68 11.76
C ARG A 210 -40.85 18.84 10.46
N THR A 211 -41.37 19.67 9.54
CA THR A 211 -40.69 19.94 8.25
C THR A 211 -39.29 20.52 8.44
N LYS A 212 -39.11 21.46 9.39
CA LYS A 212 -37.77 22.00 9.71
C LYS A 212 -36.82 20.92 10.23
N LEU A 213 -37.31 20.04 11.11
CA LEU A 213 -36.53 18.98 11.73
C LEU A 213 -36.10 17.93 10.70
N ASP A 214 -37.04 17.49 9.85
CA ASP A 214 -36.77 16.51 8.80
C ASP A 214 -35.75 17.04 7.78
N ALA A 215 -35.77 18.34 7.49
CA ALA A 215 -34.76 18.99 6.64
C ALA A 215 -33.35 19.00 7.25
N LEU A 216 -33.18 18.81 8.56
CA LEU A 216 -31.87 18.68 9.20
C LEU A 216 -31.27 17.28 9.03
N GLY A 217 -32.11 16.25 8.86
CA GLY A 217 -31.67 14.86 8.73
C GLY A 217 -30.62 14.66 7.62
N PRO A 218 -30.92 15.04 6.37
CA PRO A 218 -29.96 14.97 5.26
C PRO A 218 -28.69 15.78 5.47
N ARG A 219 -28.74 16.86 6.27
CA ARG A 219 -27.56 17.67 6.60
C ARG A 219 -26.63 16.97 7.59
N LEU A 220 -27.17 16.15 8.49
CA LEU A 220 -26.39 15.32 9.39
C LEU A 220 -25.75 14.16 8.64
N THR A 221 -26.53 13.42 7.87
CA THR A 221 -26.04 12.24 7.12
C THR A 221 -25.02 12.66 6.06
N GLY A 222 -25.31 13.69 5.25
CA GLY A 222 -24.37 14.22 4.27
C GLY A 222 -23.07 14.73 4.90
N TRP A 223 -23.15 15.41 6.06
CA TRP A 223 -21.94 15.82 6.78
C TRP A 223 -21.07 14.65 7.22
N PHE A 224 -21.67 13.57 7.73
CA PHE A 224 -20.92 12.41 8.19
C PHE A 224 -20.34 11.60 7.03
N ASP A 225 -21.13 11.41 5.96
CA ASP A 225 -20.70 10.75 4.73
C ASP A 225 -19.53 11.49 4.06
N ASP A 226 -19.51 12.83 4.15
CA ASP A 226 -18.41 13.68 3.65
C ASP A 226 -17.20 13.75 4.59
N LEU A 227 -17.34 13.36 5.87
CA LEU A 227 -16.29 13.53 6.89
C LEU A 227 -15.19 12.49 6.76
N ILE A 228 -15.57 11.22 6.57
CA ILE A 228 -14.67 10.07 6.49
C ILE A 228 -15.06 9.27 5.26
N ASP A 229 -14.12 9.12 4.32
CA ASP A 229 -14.31 8.33 3.11
C ASP A 229 -14.53 6.86 3.47
N GLN A 230 -15.58 6.28 2.90
CA GLN A 230 -15.99 4.91 3.12
C GLN A 230 -16.37 4.25 1.79
N PRO A 231 -16.27 2.91 1.68
CA PRO A 231 -16.71 2.19 0.50
C PRO A 231 -18.17 2.48 0.12
N GLY A 232 -18.42 2.56 -1.18
CA GLY A 232 -19.76 2.66 -1.75
C GLY A 232 -20.41 1.29 -1.92
N GLY A 233 -21.73 1.26 -2.10
CA GLY A 233 -22.47 0.02 -2.38
C GLY A 233 -22.49 -0.99 -1.24
N ILE A 234 -22.33 -0.53 0.01
CA ILE A 234 -22.49 -1.36 1.20
C ILE A 234 -23.96 -1.76 1.35
N THR A 235 -24.21 -3.06 1.38
CA THR A 235 -25.52 -3.66 1.60
C THR A 235 -25.40 -4.83 2.59
N PRO A 236 -26.49 -5.36 3.15
CA PRO A 236 -26.43 -6.53 4.03
C PRO A 236 -25.76 -7.76 3.40
N ASP A 237 -25.93 -7.95 2.08
CA ASP A 237 -25.29 -8.99 1.28
C ASP A 237 -23.84 -8.66 0.89
N ARG A 238 -23.48 -7.37 0.81
CA ARG A 238 -22.14 -6.87 0.48
C ARG A 238 -21.62 -5.89 1.54
N PRO A 239 -21.26 -6.36 2.75
CA PRO A 239 -20.95 -5.50 3.89
C PRO A 239 -19.66 -4.67 3.71
N SER A 240 -18.76 -5.12 2.84
CA SER A 240 -17.53 -4.40 2.50
C SER A 240 -17.70 -3.44 1.31
N GLY A 241 -18.87 -3.43 0.67
CA GLY A 241 -19.13 -2.59 -0.51
C GLY A 241 -18.05 -2.75 -1.58
N ASP A 242 -17.59 -1.64 -2.14
CA ASP A 242 -16.48 -1.57 -3.10
C ASP A 242 -15.08 -1.47 -2.47
N SER A 243 -14.91 -1.88 -1.21
CA SER A 243 -13.59 -1.98 -0.56
C SER A 243 -12.62 -2.82 -1.39
N ALA A 244 -11.38 -2.36 -1.54
CA ALA A 244 -10.32 -3.11 -2.23
C ALA A 244 -9.57 -4.09 -1.31
N TRP A 245 -9.83 -4.07 0.00
CA TRP A 245 -9.16 -4.97 0.95
C TRP A 245 -9.56 -6.43 0.74
N ASP A 246 -8.60 -7.29 0.40
CA ASP A 246 -8.73 -8.73 0.34
C ASP A 246 -8.20 -9.36 1.65
N PRO A 247 -9.08 -9.81 2.56
CA PRO A 247 -8.64 -10.35 3.84
C PRO A 247 -7.92 -11.70 3.73
N ARG A 248 -8.00 -12.41 2.58
CA ARG A 248 -7.25 -13.66 2.38
C ARG A 248 -5.79 -13.40 2.01
N ARG A 249 -5.55 -12.27 1.34
CA ARG A 249 -4.23 -11.80 0.88
C ARG A 249 -3.57 -10.82 1.83
N LEU A 250 -4.36 -10.18 2.69
CA LEU A 250 -3.92 -9.11 3.58
C LEU A 250 -3.41 -7.87 2.83
N GLU A 251 -4.01 -7.58 1.67
CA GLU A 251 -3.63 -6.49 0.78
C GLU A 251 -4.84 -5.90 0.06
N HIS A 252 -4.66 -4.72 -0.55
CA HIS A 252 -5.66 -4.09 -1.40
C HIS A 252 -5.47 -4.52 -2.86
N ARG A 253 -6.58 -4.79 -3.54
CA ARG A 253 -6.60 -5.27 -4.93
C ARG A 253 -7.66 -4.51 -5.73
N PHE A 254 -7.22 -3.79 -6.75
CA PHE A 254 -8.12 -2.93 -7.52
C PHE A 254 -7.58 -2.65 -8.92
N SER A 255 -8.47 -2.17 -9.78
CA SER A 255 -8.15 -1.71 -11.13
C SER A 255 -8.69 -0.31 -11.37
N ILE A 256 -7.94 0.48 -12.15
CA ILE A 256 -8.35 1.79 -12.66
C ILE A 256 -8.35 1.77 -14.19
N ALA A 257 -9.16 2.63 -14.81
CA ALA A 257 -9.06 2.85 -16.26
C ALA A 257 -8.70 4.30 -16.57
N ALA A 258 -7.71 4.46 -17.45
CA ALA A 258 -7.21 5.73 -17.94
C ALA A 258 -7.07 5.66 -19.47
N GLY A 259 -7.88 6.44 -20.20
CA GLY A 259 -7.98 6.30 -21.65
C GLY A 259 -8.59 4.95 -22.03
N ASP A 260 -7.89 4.22 -22.89
CA ASP A 260 -8.25 2.88 -23.37
C ASP A 260 -7.61 1.74 -22.54
N ARG A 261 -6.75 2.07 -21.57
CA ARG A 261 -6.04 1.06 -20.76
C ARG A 261 -6.71 0.84 -19.41
N VAL A 262 -6.69 -0.42 -18.98
CA VAL A 262 -7.00 -0.84 -17.62
C VAL A 262 -5.71 -1.19 -16.90
N LEU A 263 -5.45 -0.55 -15.77
CA LEU A 263 -4.27 -0.72 -14.94
C LEU A 263 -4.72 -1.38 -13.64
N SER A 264 -4.22 -2.58 -13.38
CA SER A 264 -4.52 -3.36 -12.17
C SER A 264 -3.37 -3.23 -11.17
N ALA A 265 -3.72 -3.00 -9.91
CA ALA A 265 -2.83 -3.14 -8.76
C ALA A 265 -3.19 -4.46 -8.05
N PRO A 266 -2.48 -5.57 -8.37
CA PRO A 266 -2.82 -6.89 -7.85
C PRO A 266 -2.36 -7.10 -6.41
N GLU A 267 -1.35 -6.34 -5.97
CA GLU A 267 -0.69 -6.43 -4.67
C GLU A 267 -0.38 -5.00 -4.19
N TYR A 268 -1.25 -4.44 -3.35
CA TYR A 268 -1.04 -3.12 -2.74
C TYR A 268 -1.15 -3.23 -1.21
N PRO A 269 -0.02 -3.18 -0.47
CA PRO A 269 -0.05 -3.33 0.99
C PRO A 269 -0.63 -2.12 1.74
N GLY A 270 -0.88 -1.00 1.05
CA GLY A 270 -1.29 0.28 1.65
C GLY A 270 -0.10 1.20 1.93
N GLY A 271 -0.35 2.52 1.95
CA GLY A 271 0.69 3.54 2.14
C GLY A 271 0.89 4.42 0.90
N GLU A 272 2.11 4.40 0.36
CA GLU A 272 2.44 5.16 -0.85
C GLU A 272 2.10 4.33 -2.09
N LEU A 273 1.36 4.94 -3.02
CA LEU A 273 0.96 4.30 -4.26
C LEU A 273 1.71 4.95 -5.43
N ASP A 274 2.48 4.14 -6.16
CA ASP A 274 3.29 4.60 -7.28
C ASP A 274 3.15 3.69 -8.50
N TRP A 275 3.72 4.10 -9.64
CA TRP A 275 3.54 3.47 -10.95
C TRP A 275 3.86 1.97 -10.97
N HIS A 276 4.85 1.55 -10.18
CA HIS A 276 5.29 0.16 -10.13
C HIS A 276 4.27 -0.78 -9.46
N ALA A 277 3.28 -0.24 -8.74
CA ALA A 277 2.17 -1.02 -8.18
C ALA A 277 1.20 -1.50 -9.28
N PHE A 278 1.29 -0.97 -10.50
CA PHE A 278 0.34 -1.22 -11.57
C PHE A 278 0.90 -2.07 -12.70
N SER A 279 0.04 -2.92 -13.26
CA SER A 279 0.25 -3.65 -14.51
C SER A 279 -0.94 -3.46 -15.45
N THR A 280 -0.72 -3.39 -16.76
CA THR A 280 -1.85 -3.32 -17.70
C THR A 280 -2.51 -4.69 -17.82
N VAL A 281 -3.84 -4.69 -17.83
CA VAL A 281 -4.66 -5.88 -18.06
C VAL A 281 -5.59 -5.64 -19.23
N PRO A 282 -5.94 -6.67 -20.02
CA PRO A 282 -6.90 -6.53 -21.11
C PRO A 282 -8.30 -6.24 -20.56
N GLY A 283 -9.09 -5.47 -21.31
CA GLY A 283 -10.50 -5.20 -21.01
C GLY A 283 -10.83 -3.71 -20.97
N SER A 284 -12.01 -3.38 -20.44
CA SER A 284 -12.49 -2.01 -20.25
C SER A 284 -13.28 -1.91 -18.96
N LEU A 285 -13.16 -0.77 -18.26
CA LEU A 285 -13.99 -0.42 -17.10
C LEU A 285 -15.07 0.62 -17.46
N GLY A 286 -15.31 0.83 -18.76
CA GLY A 286 -16.22 1.84 -19.28
C GLY A 286 -15.52 3.15 -19.67
N ALA A 287 -16.32 4.16 -20.02
CA ALA A 287 -15.83 5.43 -20.54
C ALA A 287 -15.01 6.22 -19.49
N THR A 288 -13.86 6.73 -19.92
CA THR A 288 -12.95 7.57 -19.15
C THR A 288 -12.98 9.02 -19.69
N PRO A 289 -12.47 10.01 -18.93
CA PRO A 289 -12.29 11.37 -19.44
C PRO A 289 -11.48 11.38 -20.74
N ALA A 290 -11.83 12.29 -21.65
CA ALA A 290 -11.12 12.43 -22.92
C ALA A 290 -9.63 12.74 -22.69
N PRO A 291 -8.71 12.05 -23.39
CA PRO A 291 -7.28 12.34 -23.29
C PRO A 291 -6.97 13.77 -23.75
N VAL A 292 -5.95 14.37 -23.14
CA VAL A 292 -5.43 15.68 -23.51
C VAL A 292 -4.10 15.50 -24.22
N THR A 293 -3.99 15.99 -25.46
CA THR A 293 -2.73 16.00 -26.20
C THR A 293 -1.98 17.30 -25.97
N LEU A 294 -0.72 17.18 -25.60
CA LEU A 294 0.21 18.27 -25.33
C LEU A 294 1.33 18.22 -26.35
N ASN A 295 1.42 19.25 -27.18
CA ASN A 295 2.52 19.46 -28.12
C ASN A 295 3.43 20.55 -27.59
N ARG A 296 4.74 20.27 -27.50
CA ARG A 296 5.74 21.21 -26.99
C ARG A 296 7.02 21.12 -27.78
N THR A 297 7.66 22.26 -27.97
CA THR A 297 9.05 22.35 -28.42
C THR A 297 9.86 22.87 -27.24
N VAL A 298 10.90 22.13 -26.86
CA VAL A 298 11.77 22.43 -25.72
C VAL A 298 13.23 22.43 -26.17
N PHE A 299 14.09 22.98 -25.32
CA PHE A 299 15.54 22.97 -25.51
C PHE A 299 16.14 21.84 -24.66
N PRO A 300 16.68 20.77 -25.27
CA PRO A 300 17.35 19.72 -24.54
C PRO A 300 18.58 20.27 -23.82
N SER A 301 18.82 19.81 -22.59
CA SER A 301 20.03 20.17 -21.83
C SER A 301 20.87 18.92 -21.64
N PRO A 302 22.20 18.96 -21.85
CA PRO A 302 23.04 17.82 -21.60
C PRO A 302 22.99 17.46 -20.11
N VAL A 303 22.98 16.17 -19.80
CA VAL A 303 23.00 15.69 -18.41
C VAL A 303 24.30 16.14 -17.74
N ARG A 304 24.18 16.69 -16.54
CA ARG A 304 25.30 17.15 -15.71
C ARG A 304 25.06 16.75 -14.27
N TYR A 305 26.12 16.34 -13.57
CA TYR A 305 26.09 15.99 -12.16
C TYR A 305 27.45 16.31 -11.50
N SER A 306 27.46 16.36 -10.16
CA SER A 306 28.66 16.68 -9.39
C SER A 306 29.76 15.63 -9.60
N GLY A 307 30.96 16.08 -9.96
CA GLY A 307 32.10 15.20 -10.26
C GLY A 307 32.04 14.50 -11.61
N MET A 308 31.13 14.93 -12.51
CA MET A 308 31.08 14.40 -13.88
C MET A 308 32.41 14.66 -14.61
N PRO A 309 33.06 13.63 -15.16
CA PRO A 309 34.24 13.81 -15.99
C PRO A 309 33.93 14.71 -17.18
N LEU A 310 34.83 15.63 -17.51
CA LEU A 310 34.68 16.40 -18.75
C LEU A 310 35.00 15.51 -19.96
N PRO A 311 34.29 15.67 -21.10
CA PRO A 311 34.60 14.98 -22.35
C PRO A 311 35.85 15.58 -23.00
N ARG A 312 36.97 15.52 -22.29
CA ARG A 312 38.28 16.03 -22.66
C ARG A 312 39.35 15.10 -22.12
N TRP A 313 40.49 15.02 -22.79
CA TRP A 313 41.60 14.22 -22.29
C TRP A 313 42.06 14.61 -20.87
N TRP A 314 42.06 15.90 -20.55
CA TRP A 314 42.45 16.38 -19.23
C TRP A 314 41.68 17.64 -18.82
N ALA A 315 41.47 17.76 -17.53
CA ALA A 315 41.02 18.96 -16.85
C ALA A 315 41.52 18.94 -15.40
N VAL A 316 41.61 20.11 -14.77
CA VAL A 316 41.74 20.19 -13.31
C VAL A 316 40.31 20.28 -12.78
N GLU A 317 39.83 19.18 -12.19
CA GLU A 317 38.47 19.10 -11.69
C GLU A 317 38.36 19.77 -10.31
N ASP A 318 37.38 20.66 -10.17
CA ASP A 318 36.95 21.23 -8.87
C ASP A 318 35.65 20.54 -8.42
N GLY A 319 35.71 19.21 -8.34
CA GLY A 319 34.59 18.35 -8.00
C GLY A 319 34.66 17.87 -6.55
N LYS A 320 33.55 17.97 -5.81
CA LYS A 320 33.47 17.39 -4.44
C LYS A 320 33.31 15.86 -4.44
N THR A 321 32.95 15.27 -5.58
CA THR A 321 32.66 13.85 -5.74
C THR A 321 33.78 13.18 -6.54
N ASN A 322 34.41 12.14 -5.99
CA ASN A 322 35.44 11.36 -6.67
C ASN A 322 34.91 9.95 -7.01
N PHE A 323 34.48 9.74 -8.25
CA PHE A 323 33.97 8.44 -8.69
C PHE A 323 35.05 7.36 -8.77
N ALA A 324 36.33 7.73 -8.93
CA ALA A 324 37.44 6.76 -8.95
C ALA A 324 37.74 6.16 -7.57
N ALA A 325 37.27 6.78 -6.49
CA ALA A 325 37.40 6.24 -5.13
C ALA A 325 36.29 5.24 -4.76
N VAL A 326 35.29 5.05 -5.63
CA VAL A 326 34.21 4.10 -5.39
C VAL A 326 34.73 2.69 -5.63
N THR A 327 34.74 1.85 -4.59
CA THR A 327 35.14 0.44 -4.67
C THR A 327 33.89 -0.46 -4.66
N PRO A 328 33.36 -0.88 -5.82
CA PRO A 328 32.26 -1.85 -5.90
C PRO A 328 32.70 -3.27 -5.52
N ASP A 329 31.84 -4.03 -4.84
CA ASP A 329 31.99 -5.49 -4.73
C ASP A 329 31.48 -6.18 -6.01
N SER A 330 31.86 -7.44 -6.20
CA SER A 330 31.44 -8.32 -7.30
C SER A 330 29.91 -8.47 -7.42
N THR A 331 29.16 -8.26 -6.33
CA THR A 331 27.70 -8.33 -6.29
C THR A 331 27.01 -6.97 -6.43
N ASP A 332 27.75 -5.87 -6.48
CA ASP A 332 27.20 -4.50 -6.52
C ASP A 332 26.82 -4.07 -7.96
N LEU A 333 25.96 -4.83 -8.63
CA LEU A 333 25.59 -4.58 -10.03
C LEU A 333 25.06 -3.16 -10.27
N ALA A 334 24.22 -2.63 -9.36
CA ALA A 334 23.68 -1.28 -9.49
C ALA A 334 24.78 -0.20 -9.44
N ARG A 335 25.79 -0.39 -8.58
CA ARG A 335 26.93 0.52 -8.47
C ARG A 335 27.80 0.46 -9.73
N LEU A 336 28.00 -0.74 -10.28
CA LEU A 336 28.74 -0.94 -11.52
C LEU A 336 28.05 -0.27 -12.71
N ILE A 337 26.74 -0.49 -12.89
CA ILE A 337 25.95 0.15 -13.96
C ILE A 337 25.98 1.67 -13.83
N PHE A 338 25.84 2.19 -12.61
CA PHE A 338 25.93 3.63 -12.37
C PHE A 338 27.31 4.20 -12.71
N LEU A 339 28.39 3.52 -12.31
CA LEU A 339 29.76 3.95 -12.63
C LEU A 339 30.03 3.88 -14.14
N GLU A 340 29.54 2.86 -14.82
CA GLU A 340 29.64 2.74 -16.28
C GLU A 340 28.90 3.89 -16.98
N PHE A 341 27.66 4.17 -16.57
CA PHE A 341 26.94 5.34 -17.07
C PHE A 341 27.70 6.64 -16.82
N ALA A 342 28.12 6.88 -15.58
CA ALA A 342 28.77 8.12 -15.18
C ALA A 342 30.09 8.32 -15.95
N LEU A 343 30.97 7.31 -15.97
CA LEU A 343 32.32 7.46 -16.51
C LEU A 343 32.40 7.31 -18.03
N VAL A 344 31.51 6.54 -18.65
CA VAL A 344 31.62 6.17 -20.07
C VAL A 344 30.52 6.82 -20.91
N PHE A 345 29.26 6.71 -20.51
CA PHE A 345 28.13 7.03 -21.39
C PHE A 345 27.53 8.42 -21.18
N SER A 346 27.77 9.06 -20.03
CA SER A 346 27.01 10.25 -19.62
C SER A 346 27.15 11.48 -20.55
N ASN A 347 28.17 11.51 -21.41
CA ASN A 347 28.43 12.63 -22.33
C ASN A 347 27.39 12.78 -23.44
N ASP A 348 26.71 11.69 -23.83
CA ASP A 348 25.76 11.67 -24.94
C ASP A 348 24.29 11.72 -24.48
N TRP A 349 24.07 12.00 -23.19
CA TRP A 349 22.73 12.03 -22.61
C TRP A 349 22.20 13.45 -22.50
N TYR A 350 20.94 13.62 -22.91
CA TYR A 350 20.22 14.88 -22.84
C TYR A 350 18.92 14.70 -22.07
N GLN A 351 18.63 15.67 -21.22
CA GLN A 351 17.36 15.79 -20.51
C GLN A 351 16.44 16.76 -21.26
N LEU A 352 15.20 16.33 -21.48
CA LEU A 352 14.14 17.16 -22.04
C LEU A 352 13.15 17.48 -20.92
N PRO A 353 12.85 18.76 -20.65
CA PRO A 353 11.78 19.09 -19.72
C PRO A 353 10.43 18.67 -20.30
N CYS A 354 9.61 18.00 -19.49
CA CYS A 354 8.29 17.53 -19.89
C CYS A 354 7.29 17.73 -18.75
N ASP A 355 6.52 18.82 -18.83
CA ASP A 355 5.46 19.12 -17.86
C ASP A 355 4.21 18.30 -18.18
N LEU A 356 3.84 17.42 -17.26
CA LEU A 356 2.67 16.55 -17.38
C LEU A 356 1.60 16.90 -16.34
N PRO A 357 0.31 16.81 -16.70
CA PRO A 357 -0.75 16.90 -15.70
C PRO A 357 -0.59 15.77 -14.67
N ALA A 358 -0.54 16.14 -13.39
CA ALA A 358 -0.42 15.18 -12.31
C ALA A 358 -1.63 14.25 -12.23
N GLY A 359 -1.41 12.96 -12.03
CA GLY A 359 -2.50 11.98 -11.93
C GLY A 359 -2.95 11.42 -13.28
N THR A 360 -2.05 11.29 -14.25
CA THR A 360 -2.38 10.82 -15.60
C THR A 360 -1.50 9.67 -16.04
N LEU A 361 -2.04 8.83 -16.93
CA LEU A 361 -1.26 7.96 -17.79
C LEU A 361 -0.80 8.76 -19.01
N ALA A 362 0.49 9.04 -19.09
CA ALA A 362 1.10 9.81 -20.16
C ALA A 362 1.80 8.89 -21.16
N THR A 363 1.48 9.04 -22.45
CA THR A 363 2.11 8.28 -23.53
C THR A 363 2.70 9.24 -24.55
N VAL A 364 3.98 9.07 -24.86
CA VAL A 364 4.64 9.83 -25.93
C VAL A 364 4.13 9.33 -27.27
N GLY A 365 3.38 10.17 -27.98
CA GLY A 365 2.91 9.90 -29.34
C GLY A 365 3.99 10.12 -30.39
N GLY A 366 5.03 10.90 -30.05
CA GLY A 366 6.16 11.12 -30.92
C GLY A 366 7.17 12.14 -30.43
N LEU A 367 8.41 12.04 -30.94
CA LEU A 367 9.54 12.88 -30.60
C LEU A 367 10.36 13.16 -31.87
N CYS A 368 10.53 14.43 -32.20
CA CYS A 368 11.40 14.91 -33.26
C CYS A 368 12.49 15.79 -32.67
N VAL A 369 13.74 15.49 -32.98
CA VAL A 369 14.90 16.28 -32.54
C VAL A 369 15.46 17.03 -33.75
N THR A 370 15.73 18.32 -33.56
CA THR A 370 16.46 19.16 -34.52
C THR A 370 17.85 19.42 -33.96
N ASP A 371 18.88 19.13 -34.74
CA ASP A 371 20.28 19.35 -34.34
C ASP A 371 20.82 20.73 -34.76
N VAL A 372 22.09 21.00 -34.41
CA VAL A 372 22.80 22.25 -34.75
C VAL A 372 22.99 22.48 -36.25
N PHE A 373 22.88 21.43 -37.08
CA PHE A 373 22.96 21.54 -38.54
C PHE A 373 21.58 21.74 -39.18
N GLY A 374 20.51 21.75 -38.36
CA GLY A 374 19.13 21.90 -38.82
C GLY A 374 18.52 20.58 -39.30
N GLU A 375 19.20 19.46 -39.15
CA GLU A 375 18.63 18.16 -39.48
C GLU A 375 17.56 17.77 -38.48
N ARG A 376 16.43 17.26 -38.99
CA ARG A 376 15.32 16.79 -38.18
C ARG A 376 15.28 15.28 -38.20
N ARG A 377 15.37 14.67 -37.03
CA ARG A 377 15.33 13.21 -36.86
C ARG A 377 14.12 12.82 -36.03
N TRP A 378 13.40 11.81 -36.48
CA TRP A 378 12.35 11.17 -35.69
C TRP A 378 12.99 10.17 -34.75
N ILE A 379 12.69 10.26 -33.47
CA ILE A 379 13.22 9.37 -32.44
C ILE A 379 12.17 8.31 -32.15
N THR A 380 12.56 7.05 -32.33
CA THR A 380 11.75 5.88 -31.99
C THR A 380 12.09 5.37 -30.58
N PRO A 381 11.14 4.75 -29.87
CA PRO A 381 11.40 4.17 -28.56
C PRO A 381 12.48 3.07 -28.62
N ALA A 382 13.46 3.11 -27.71
CA ALA A 382 14.58 2.16 -27.69
C ALA A 382 14.18 0.68 -27.45
N GLY A 383 13.00 0.43 -26.85
CA GLY A 383 12.49 -0.91 -26.54
C GLY A 383 11.53 -1.52 -27.57
N ALA A 384 11.37 -0.91 -28.76
CA ALA A 384 10.44 -1.40 -29.78
C ALA A 384 10.86 -2.74 -30.44
N ALA A 385 12.11 -3.17 -30.26
CA ALA A 385 12.65 -4.42 -30.79
C ALA A 385 13.15 -5.31 -29.63
N GLU A 386 12.24 -6.10 -29.04
CA GLU A 386 12.50 -7.22 -28.09
C GLU A 386 13.70 -7.08 -27.13
N HIS A 387 13.85 -5.90 -26.53
CA HIS A 387 14.86 -5.63 -25.52
C HIS A 387 14.22 -5.20 -24.21
N TRP A 388 14.91 -5.48 -23.12
CA TRP A 388 14.50 -5.05 -21.78
C TRP A 388 14.32 -3.52 -21.74
N SER A 389 13.17 -3.06 -21.22
CA SER A 389 12.84 -1.65 -21.06
C SER A 389 12.52 -1.31 -19.61
N MET A 390 12.98 -0.16 -19.14
CA MET A 390 12.58 0.41 -17.85
C MET A 390 11.36 1.32 -18.00
N TYR A 391 10.65 1.57 -16.89
CA TYR A 391 9.54 2.53 -16.79
C TYR A 391 8.36 2.26 -17.74
N THR A 392 8.14 0.99 -18.08
CA THR A 392 6.97 0.56 -18.85
C THR A 392 6.01 -0.21 -17.96
N LEU A 393 4.74 0.18 -17.99
CA LEU A 393 3.66 -0.68 -17.53
C LEU A 393 3.47 -1.74 -18.61
N GLY A 394 3.58 -3.04 -18.27
CA GLY A 394 3.46 -4.12 -19.27
C GLY A 394 2.26 -3.91 -20.20
N GLY A 395 2.33 -4.24 -21.49
CA GLY A 395 1.24 -3.96 -22.45
C GLY A 395 1.38 -2.67 -23.28
N GLY A 396 2.49 -1.95 -23.19
CA GLY A 396 2.87 -0.90 -24.15
C GLY A 396 3.50 0.34 -23.50
N PRO A 397 4.12 1.25 -24.29
CA PRO A 397 4.78 2.44 -23.76
C PRO A 397 3.78 3.33 -23.01
N GLY A 398 4.20 3.88 -21.87
CA GLY A 398 3.39 4.81 -21.07
C GLY A 398 3.87 4.91 -19.63
N MET A 399 3.86 6.11 -19.08
CA MET A 399 4.21 6.40 -17.70
C MET A 399 2.95 6.80 -16.94
N LEU A 400 2.59 6.04 -15.91
CA LEU A 400 1.53 6.43 -14.99
C LEU A 400 2.16 7.28 -13.88
N LEU A 401 1.57 8.44 -13.63
CA LEU A 401 1.71 9.11 -12.34
C LEU A 401 0.36 8.97 -11.65
N PRO A 402 0.19 8.08 -10.66
CA PRO A 402 -1.12 7.88 -10.04
C PRO A 402 -1.61 9.19 -9.42
N PRO A 403 -2.93 9.44 -9.39
CA PRO A 403 -3.48 10.65 -8.78
C PRO A 403 -3.43 10.55 -7.25
N GLY A 404 -2.22 10.49 -6.70
CA GLY A 404 -1.95 10.36 -5.27
C GLY A 404 -1.66 11.68 -4.58
N THR A 405 -1.11 11.59 -3.37
CA THR A 405 -0.66 12.75 -2.58
C THR A 405 0.75 12.53 -2.04
N PRO A 406 1.65 13.52 -2.10
CA PRO A 406 3.03 13.36 -1.65
C PRO A 406 3.16 13.21 -0.12
N LYS A 407 2.12 13.54 0.65
CA LYS A 407 2.15 13.43 2.11
C LYS A 407 0.80 13.08 2.70
N VAL A 408 0.80 12.00 3.47
CA VAL A 408 -0.32 11.57 4.30
C VAL A 408 0.09 11.67 5.77
N ALA A 409 -0.78 12.24 6.60
CA ALA A 409 -0.64 12.19 8.05
C ALA A 409 -1.39 10.97 8.56
N THR A 410 -0.66 10.01 9.13
CA THR A 410 -1.21 8.80 9.73
C THR A 410 -1.40 9.01 11.23
N GLY A 411 -2.60 8.70 11.72
CA GLY A 411 -2.94 8.73 13.14
C GLY A 411 -2.32 7.56 13.92
N PRO A 412 -2.53 7.51 15.24
CA PRO A 412 -2.13 6.35 16.03
C PRO A 412 -2.85 5.07 15.54
N ALA A 413 -2.21 3.92 15.75
CA ALA A 413 -2.81 2.62 15.48
C ALA A 413 -4.04 2.43 16.37
N LEU A 414 -5.20 2.20 15.74
CA LEU A 414 -6.43 1.82 16.44
C LEU A 414 -6.47 0.31 16.70
N GLU A 415 -5.92 -0.45 15.75
CA GLU A 415 -5.70 -1.89 15.86
C GLU A 415 -4.32 -2.23 15.30
N ASP A 416 -3.66 -3.21 15.91
CA ASP A 416 -2.37 -3.72 15.48
C ASP A 416 -2.34 -5.23 15.71
N VAL A 417 -2.13 -5.99 14.64
CA VAL A 417 -2.15 -7.45 14.66
C VAL A 417 -0.84 -7.97 14.08
N ALA A 418 -0.17 -8.83 14.83
CA ALA A 418 0.98 -9.57 14.33
C ALA A 418 0.58 -11.01 14.03
N LEU A 419 0.68 -11.41 12.77
CA LEU A 419 0.59 -12.80 12.33
C LEU A 419 1.99 -13.42 12.39
N VAL A 420 2.18 -14.44 13.21
CA VAL A 420 3.48 -15.07 13.47
C VAL A 420 3.38 -16.58 13.40
N ARG A 421 4.43 -17.23 12.90
CA ARG A 421 4.58 -18.68 12.99
C ARG A 421 5.13 -19.06 14.37
N ASP A 422 4.55 -20.09 14.96
CA ASP A 422 5.03 -20.76 16.16
C ASP A 422 5.38 -22.20 15.80
N GLU A 423 6.66 -22.41 15.51
CA GLU A 423 7.21 -23.70 15.10
C GLU A 423 7.07 -24.76 16.21
N SER A 424 7.02 -24.35 17.49
CA SER A 424 6.88 -25.29 18.62
C SER A 424 5.46 -25.85 18.74
N ALA A 425 4.46 -25.01 18.48
CA ALA A 425 3.06 -25.41 18.48
C ALA A 425 2.58 -25.94 17.11
N ASN A 426 3.38 -25.78 16.05
CA ASN A 426 3.00 -26.00 14.65
C ASN A 426 1.70 -25.24 14.27
N LEU A 427 1.62 -23.98 14.71
CA LEU A 427 0.47 -23.08 14.51
C LEU A 427 0.92 -21.72 13.99
N VAL A 428 -0.02 -20.99 13.40
CA VAL A 428 0.09 -19.55 13.20
C VAL A 428 -0.75 -18.83 14.24
N TRP A 429 -0.25 -17.75 14.80
CA TRP A 429 -0.98 -16.92 15.75
C TRP A 429 -1.24 -15.54 15.17
N GLY A 430 -2.49 -15.08 15.23
CA GLY A 430 -2.85 -13.68 15.14
C GLY A 430 -2.83 -13.07 16.53
N ILE A 431 -1.80 -12.29 16.83
CA ILE A 431 -1.61 -11.63 18.13
C ILE A 431 -2.16 -10.22 18.04
N GLU A 432 -3.20 -9.93 18.81
CA GLU A 432 -3.76 -8.59 18.94
C GLU A 432 -2.84 -7.77 19.86
N GLN A 433 -1.97 -6.96 19.26
CA GLN A 433 -1.04 -6.08 19.97
C GLN A 433 -1.73 -4.80 20.44
N THR A 434 -2.57 -4.22 19.57
CA THR A 434 -3.45 -3.10 19.91
C THR A 434 -4.88 -3.47 19.54
N VAL A 435 -5.80 -3.31 20.47
CA VAL A 435 -7.24 -3.52 20.27
C VAL A 435 -7.98 -2.20 20.39
N ARG A 436 -9.03 -2.03 19.58
CA ARG A 436 -9.89 -0.88 19.68
C ARG A 436 -10.85 -1.06 20.87
N THR A 437 -10.82 -0.10 21.78
CA THR A 437 -11.75 -0.02 22.90
C THR A 437 -13.14 0.45 22.43
N THR A 438 -14.17 0.24 23.25
CA THR A 438 -15.52 0.73 22.91
C THR A 438 -15.60 2.26 22.85
N THR A 439 -14.71 2.97 23.58
CA THR A 439 -14.57 4.43 23.51
C THR A 439 -14.01 4.91 22.17
N GLY A 440 -13.36 4.04 21.40
CA GLY A 440 -12.84 4.30 20.06
C GLY A 440 -11.32 4.38 19.96
N GLU A 441 -10.63 4.43 21.10
CA GLU A 441 -9.16 4.52 21.21
C GLU A 441 -8.49 3.14 21.17
N GLY A 442 -7.24 3.08 20.71
CA GLY A 442 -6.42 1.86 20.75
C GLY A 442 -5.77 1.66 22.13
N ARG A 443 -5.83 0.44 22.68
CA ARG A 443 -5.11 0.03 23.90
C ARG A 443 -4.35 -1.28 23.67
N ALA A 444 -3.33 -1.52 24.50
CA ALA A 444 -2.53 -2.74 24.43
C ALA A 444 -3.42 -3.99 24.63
N GLY A 445 -3.32 -4.94 23.70
CA GLY A 445 -4.21 -6.09 23.63
C GLY A 445 -3.97 -7.12 24.75
N ASP A 446 -2.74 -7.24 25.23
CA ASP A 446 -2.36 -8.09 26.36
C ASP A 446 -2.92 -7.55 27.69
N GLU A 447 -2.81 -6.25 27.95
CA GLU A 447 -3.45 -5.59 29.10
C GLU A 447 -4.98 -5.80 29.07
N MET A 448 -5.57 -5.56 27.91
CA MET A 448 -7.02 -5.72 27.70
C MET A 448 -7.45 -7.19 27.89
N ALA A 449 -6.67 -8.16 27.43
CA ALA A 449 -6.94 -9.58 27.68
C ALA A 449 -6.83 -9.92 29.19
N ALA A 450 -5.77 -9.45 29.84
CA ALA A 450 -5.54 -9.70 31.27
C ALA A 450 -6.64 -9.09 32.17
N GLU A 451 -7.07 -7.85 31.88
CA GLU A 451 -8.17 -7.19 32.59
C GLU A 451 -9.49 -7.97 32.44
N SER A 452 -9.81 -8.41 31.21
CA SER A 452 -11.01 -9.21 30.94
C SER A 452 -10.99 -10.57 31.63
N LEU A 453 -9.85 -11.26 31.62
CA LEU A 453 -9.66 -12.53 32.32
C LEU A 453 -9.80 -12.34 33.85
N ALA A 454 -9.16 -11.33 34.42
CA ALA A 454 -9.25 -11.03 35.86
C ALA A 454 -10.67 -10.63 36.27
N PHE A 455 -11.41 -9.92 35.43
CA PHE A 455 -12.81 -9.61 35.64
C PHE A 455 -13.68 -10.88 35.71
N ARG A 456 -13.51 -11.80 34.76
CA ARG A 456 -14.27 -13.06 34.74
C ARG A 456 -13.89 -13.96 35.91
N ARG A 457 -12.60 -14.11 36.23
CA ARG A 457 -12.14 -14.87 37.41
C ARG A 457 -12.71 -14.37 38.73
N ARG A 458 -13.03 -13.08 38.86
CA ARG A 458 -13.69 -12.54 40.08
C ARG A 458 -15.17 -12.91 40.18
N ARG A 459 -15.83 -13.14 39.05
CA ARG A 459 -17.26 -13.50 38.97
C ARG A 459 -17.50 -15.01 38.97
N HIS A 460 -16.56 -15.76 38.42
CA HIS A 460 -16.57 -17.21 38.45
C HIS A 460 -15.81 -17.70 39.68
N GLN A 461 -16.51 -18.36 40.60
CA GLN A 461 -15.89 -19.00 41.73
C GLN A 461 -15.12 -20.22 41.18
N PRO A 462 -13.76 -20.25 41.27
CA PRO A 462 -13.01 -21.37 40.74
C PRO A 462 -13.47 -22.63 41.48
N GLN A 463 -13.84 -23.66 40.72
CA GLN A 463 -14.18 -24.95 41.29
C GLN A 463 -12.95 -25.42 42.07
N GLN A 464 -13.11 -25.62 43.38
CA GLN A 464 -11.99 -25.99 44.24
C GLN A 464 -11.41 -27.30 43.67
N PRO A 465 -10.11 -27.35 43.32
CA PRO A 465 -9.54 -28.56 42.76
C PRO A 465 -9.76 -29.70 43.75
N ASP A 466 -10.11 -30.89 43.24
CA ASP A 466 -10.09 -32.10 44.04
C ASP A 466 -8.74 -32.20 44.76
N ALA A 467 -8.73 -32.73 45.99
CA ALA A 467 -7.49 -33.00 46.69
C ALA A 467 -6.56 -33.85 45.78
N PRO A 468 -5.27 -33.51 45.68
CA PRO A 468 -4.36 -34.18 44.77
C PRO A 468 -4.35 -35.68 45.06
N ARG A 469 -4.78 -36.48 44.07
CA ARG A 469 -4.85 -37.95 44.18
C ARG A 469 -3.49 -38.63 44.01
N ALA A 470 -2.49 -37.86 43.54
CA ALA A 470 -1.12 -38.29 43.31
C ALA A 470 -0.16 -37.08 43.43
N PRO A 471 1.16 -37.30 43.64
CA PRO A 471 2.17 -36.23 43.70
C PRO A 471 2.39 -35.47 42.37
N ILE A 472 1.83 -35.99 41.29
CA ILE A 472 1.95 -35.46 39.92
C ILE A 472 0.53 -35.37 39.35
N ALA A 473 0.15 -34.19 38.91
CA ALA A 473 -1.05 -33.93 38.14
C ALA A 473 -0.71 -33.88 36.64
N TYR A 474 -1.59 -34.48 35.84
CA TYR A 474 -1.52 -34.38 34.39
C TYR A 474 -2.37 -33.20 33.92
N GLU A 475 -1.75 -32.31 33.16
CA GLU A 475 -2.37 -31.13 32.56
C GLU A 475 -2.39 -31.31 31.05
N VAL A 476 -3.59 -31.43 30.49
CA VAL A 476 -3.78 -31.73 29.06
C VAL A 476 -3.18 -30.65 28.16
N MET A 477 -3.28 -29.39 28.57
CA MET A 477 -2.89 -28.24 27.75
C MET A 477 -2.54 -27.05 28.65
N SER A 478 -1.44 -26.35 28.35
CA SER A 478 -1.14 -25.05 28.96
C SER A 478 -2.06 -23.96 28.42
N SER A 479 -2.14 -22.83 29.12
CA SER A 479 -2.91 -21.69 28.64
C SER A 479 -2.06 -20.67 27.88
N VAL A 480 -2.72 -19.90 27.02
CA VAL A 480 -2.13 -18.84 26.21
C VAL A 480 -2.95 -17.56 26.45
N PRO A 481 -2.32 -16.37 26.50
CA PRO A 481 -3.05 -15.11 26.65
C PRO A 481 -4.16 -14.94 25.60
N GLU A 482 -5.32 -14.42 26.02
CA GLU A 482 -6.55 -14.39 25.20
C GLU A 482 -6.48 -13.46 23.98
N ASN A 483 -5.45 -12.62 23.89
CA ASN A 483 -5.17 -11.81 22.70
C ASN A 483 -4.42 -12.58 21.60
N TRP A 484 -4.10 -13.86 21.81
CA TRP A 484 -3.53 -14.74 20.80
C TRP A 484 -4.62 -15.60 20.18
N ILE A 485 -4.91 -15.35 18.91
CA ILE A 485 -5.97 -16.02 18.16
C ILE A 485 -5.33 -17.06 17.23
N PRO A 486 -5.61 -18.36 17.37
CA PRO A 486 -4.95 -19.39 16.60
C PRO A 486 -5.45 -19.44 15.16
N PHE A 487 -4.55 -19.77 14.25
CA PHE A 487 -4.82 -20.15 12.87
C PHE A 487 -4.24 -21.54 12.62
N ILE A 488 -5.12 -22.48 12.25
CA ILE A 488 -4.75 -23.88 11.98
C ILE A 488 -4.60 -24.11 10.47
N PRO A 489 -3.61 -24.92 10.03
CA PRO A 489 -3.49 -25.27 8.63
C PRO A 489 -4.60 -26.24 8.22
N VAL A 490 -5.34 -25.91 7.17
CA VAL A 490 -6.40 -26.74 6.60
C VAL A 490 -6.32 -26.77 5.09
N HIS A 491 -6.86 -27.83 4.49
CA HIS A 491 -7.12 -27.87 3.05
C HIS A 491 -8.60 -27.59 2.81
N VAL A 492 -8.91 -26.57 2.01
CA VAL A 492 -10.30 -26.24 1.65
C VAL A 492 -10.71 -27.07 0.43
N PRO A 493 -11.75 -27.92 0.53
CA PRO A 493 -12.17 -28.77 -0.58
C PRO A 493 -12.49 -27.96 -1.84
N GLY A 494 -11.88 -28.36 -2.97
CA GLY A 494 -12.09 -27.71 -4.28
C GLY A 494 -11.21 -26.48 -4.52
N ASP A 495 -10.35 -26.07 -3.59
CA ASP A 495 -9.29 -25.09 -3.83
C ASP A 495 -8.02 -25.80 -4.33
N SER A 496 -7.30 -25.14 -5.24
CA SER A 496 -5.98 -25.58 -5.73
C SER A 496 -4.86 -25.46 -4.69
N ARG A 497 -5.07 -24.65 -3.64
CA ARG A 497 -4.09 -24.47 -2.56
C ARG A 497 -4.01 -25.69 -1.67
N ALA A 498 -2.79 -26.18 -1.45
CA ALA A 498 -2.55 -27.30 -0.55
C ALA A 498 -2.92 -26.94 0.90
N VAL A 499 -2.53 -25.75 1.37
CA VAL A 499 -2.74 -25.29 2.74
C VAL A 499 -3.30 -23.87 2.75
N GLN A 500 -4.26 -23.62 3.63
CA GLN A 500 -4.76 -22.32 4.02
C GLN A 500 -4.84 -22.26 5.55
N LEU A 501 -4.69 -21.07 6.10
CA LEU A 501 -4.72 -20.82 7.54
C LEU A 501 -6.15 -20.46 7.94
N GLN A 502 -6.84 -21.35 8.66
CA GLN A 502 -8.19 -21.10 9.15
C GLN A 502 -8.15 -20.59 10.59
N ARG A 503 -8.81 -19.46 10.87
CA ARG A 503 -8.98 -18.97 12.25
C ARG A 503 -9.72 -20.01 13.10
N ALA A 504 -9.08 -20.42 14.19
CA ALA A 504 -9.64 -21.27 15.23
C ALA A 504 -9.89 -20.44 16.52
N ALA A 505 -10.17 -21.11 17.64
CA ALA A 505 -10.34 -20.46 18.92
C ALA A 505 -9.76 -21.31 20.06
N MET A 506 -9.13 -20.65 21.03
CA MET A 506 -8.71 -21.25 22.28
C MET A 506 -9.89 -21.30 23.27
N PRO A 507 -9.96 -22.29 24.16
CA PRO A 507 -10.89 -22.26 25.29
C PRO A 507 -10.41 -21.27 26.36
N SER A 508 -11.36 -20.53 26.91
CA SER A 508 -11.18 -19.68 28.09
C SER A 508 -10.81 -20.51 29.31
N GLU A 509 -9.84 -20.03 30.10
CA GLU A 509 -9.43 -20.70 31.34
C GLU A 509 -10.51 -20.70 32.44
N VAL A 510 -11.52 -19.84 32.31
CA VAL A 510 -12.51 -19.61 33.38
C VAL A 510 -13.73 -20.50 33.23
N ASP A 511 -14.22 -20.63 32.00
CA ASP A 511 -15.53 -21.21 31.68
C ASP A 511 -15.50 -22.10 30.42
N ALA A 512 -14.29 -22.37 29.88
CA ALA A 512 -14.06 -23.11 28.64
C ALA A 512 -14.80 -22.54 27.41
N SER A 513 -15.33 -21.30 27.50
CA SER A 513 -15.95 -20.63 26.37
C SER A 513 -14.92 -20.27 25.30
N SER A 514 -15.35 -20.20 24.04
CA SER A 514 -14.48 -19.85 22.92
C SER A 514 -14.02 -18.38 23.02
N ILE A 515 -12.70 -18.16 23.02
CA ILE A 515 -12.12 -16.82 23.01
C ILE A 515 -12.43 -16.12 21.69
N ARG A 516 -12.92 -14.88 21.81
CA ARG A 516 -13.37 -14.06 20.66
C ARG A 516 -12.28 -13.05 20.28
N PRO A 517 -11.96 -12.89 18.97
CA PRO A 517 -11.05 -11.84 18.53
C PRO A 517 -11.65 -10.45 18.80
N ARG A 518 -10.83 -9.46 19.13
CA ARG A 518 -11.26 -8.09 19.49
C ARG A 518 -10.89 -7.03 18.45
N THR A 519 -10.13 -7.39 17.42
CA THR A 519 -9.77 -6.54 16.27
C THR A 519 -10.69 -6.81 15.08
N ALA A 520 -11.09 -5.78 14.34
CA ALA A 520 -11.82 -5.95 13.08
C ALA A 520 -11.04 -6.82 12.08
N LEU A 521 -9.70 -6.75 12.11
CA LEU A 521 -8.80 -7.57 11.31
C LEU A 521 -8.97 -9.07 11.55
N LEU A 522 -9.02 -9.52 12.81
CA LEU A 522 -9.15 -10.93 13.15
C LEU A 522 -10.61 -11.38 13.29
N ARG A 523 -11.57 -10.45 13.29
CA ARG A 523 -13.02 -10.73 13.34
C ARG A 523 -13.67 -10.94 11.96
N GLU A 524 -12.91 -10.95 10.86
CA GLU A 524 -13.46 -11.22 9.53
C GLU A 524 -14.34 -12.48 9.54
N GLY A 525 -15.55 -12.38 8.96
CA GLY A 525 -16.57 -13.44 8.99
C GLY A 525 -17.16 -13.84 10.36
N PHE A 526 -16.54 -13.47 11.49
CA PHE A 526 -16.91 -13.98 12.83
C PHE A 526 -18.35 -13.64 13.21
N ASP A 527 -18.72 -12.36 13.11
CA ASP A 527 -20.04 -11.88 13.50
C ASP A 527 -21.17 -12.42 12.59
N ARG A 528 -20.81 -12.99 11.43
CA ARG A 528 -21.72 -13.66 10.49
C ARG A 528 -21.70 -15.18 10.60
N GLY A 529 -20.96 -15.74 11.57
CA GLY A 529 -20.78 -17.19 11.71
C GLY A 529 -19.99 -17.84 10.56
N GLN A 530 -19.16 -17.07 9.86
CA GLN A 530 -18.36 -17.53 8.73
C GLN A 530 -16.91 -17.83 9.15
N SER A 531 -16.32 -18.84 8.52
CA SER A 531 -14.90 -19.15 8.69
C SER A 531 -14.03 -18.09 8.03
N TYR A 532 -12.90 -17.78 8.67
CA TYR A 532 -11.90 -16.87 8.13
C TYR A 532 -10.66 -17.64 7.70
N PHE A 533 -10.25 -17.43 6.45
CA PHE A 533 -9.08 -18.07 5.85
C PHE A 533 -8.08 -17.00 5.40
N VAL A 534 -6.81 -17.25 5.67
CA VAL A 534 -5.66 -16.49 5.16
C VAL A 534 -4.78 -17.44 4.35
N ASN A 535 -4.22 -16.97 3.24
CA ASN A 535 -3.33 -17.81 2.45
C ASN A 535 -1.99 -17.99 3.18
N GLU A 536 -1.41 -19.18 3.11
CA GLU A 536 -0.25 -19.56 3.94
C GLU A 536 0.99 -18.70 3.63
N GLU A 537 1.15 -18.33 2.37
CA GLU A 537 2.23 -17.48 1.86
C GLU A 537 2.20 -16.06 2.47
N GLU A 538 1.04 -15.62 3.00
CA GLU A 538 0.91 -14.28 3.58
C GLU A 538 1.49 -14.17 4.99
N VAL A 539 1.89 -15.29 5.59
CA VAL A 539 2.58 -15.33 6.89
C VAL A 539 3.96 -15.96 6.69
N PRO A 540 4.95 -15.19 6.21
CA PRO A 540 6.33 -15.65 6.06
C PRO A 540 7.00 -15.85 7.44
N ARG A 541 8.23 -16.37 7.46
CA ARG A 541 9.02 -16.54 8.70
C ARG A 541 9.28 -15.22 9.44
N SER A 542 9.38 -14.11 8.73
CA SER A 542 9.46 -12.77 9.33
C SER A 542 8.16 -12.35 10.03
N GLY A 543 7.07 -13.10 9.85
CA GLY A 543 5.72 -12.69 10.23
C GLY A 543 5.19 -11.55 9.36
N THR A 544 3.92 -11.22 9.59
CA THR A 544 3.21 -10.11 8.94
C THR A 544 2.56 -9.24 10.00
N ARG A 545 2.72 -7.92 9.89
CA ARG A 545 2.06 -6.95 10.76
C ARG A 545 0.99 -6.20 10.00
N LEU A 546 -0.18 -6.07 10.61
CA LEU A 546 -1.32 -5.34 10.07
C LEU A 546 -1.68 -4.21 11.03
N THR A 547 -1.82 -3.00 10.52
CA THR A 547 -2.17 -1.83 11.34
C THR A 547 -3.38 -1.12 10.75
N VAL A 548 -4.39 -0.87 11.59
CA VAL A 548 -5.55 -0.05 11.26
C VAL A 548 -5.32 1.37 11.79
N SER A 549 -5.46 2.38 10.94
CA SER A 549 -5.30 3.78 11.35
C SER A 549 -6.11 4.75 10.50
N TYR A 550 -6.45 5.91 11.07
CA TYR A 550 -6.97 7.03 10.28
C TYR A 550 -5.83 7.71 9.52
N ASN A 551 -6.05 7.98 8.24
CA ASN A 551 -5.17 8.73 7.39
C ASN A 551 -5.81 10.03 6.95
N ARG A 552 -5.02 11.11 6.93
CA ARG A 552 -5.49 12.44 6.55
C ARG A 552 -4.53 13.12 5.61
N THR A 553 -5.07 13.75 4.57
CA THR A 553 -4.30 14.59 3.65
C THR A 553 -5.14 15.78 3.17
N ARG A 554 -4.49 16.72 2.46
CA ARG A 554 -5.17 17.79 1.74
C ARG A 554 -5.08 17.54 0.25
N THR A 555 -6.20 17.70 -0.43
CA THR A 555 -6.30 17.54 -1.87
C THR A 555 -5.67 18.76 -2.57
N LYS A 556 -5.53 18.69 -3.90
CA LYS A 556 -5.05 19.83 -4.73
C LYS A 556 -5.91 21.09 -4.58
N THR A 557 -7.17 20.95 -4.16
CA THR A 557 -8.10 22.06 -3.91
C THR A 557 -8.08 22.56 -2.46
N GLY A 558 -7.26 21.96 -1.60
CA GLY A 558 -7.18 22.27 -0.17
C GLY A 558 -8.24 21.58 0.70
N ARG A 559 -9.20 20.85 0.11
CA ARG A 559 -10.18 20.02 0.85
C ARG A 559 -9.44 18.96 1.65
N VAL A 560 -9.97 18.60 2.82
CA VAL A 560 -9.43 17.51 3.63
C VAL A 560 -10.03 16.19 3.12
N ALA A 561 -9.18 15.20 2.90
CA ALA A 561 -9.59 13.79 2.77
C ALA A 561 -9.14 13.05 4.04
N LEU A 562 -10.05 12.27 4.61
CA LEU A 562 -9.85 11.46 5.81
C LEU A 562 -10.44 10.08 5.54
N TRP A 563 -9.70 9.02 5.77
CA TRP A 563 -10.17 7.64 5.58
C TRP A 563 -9.58 6.75 6.66
N LEU A 564 -10.27 5.65 6.96
CA LEU A 564 -9.71 4.54 7.74
C LEU A 564 -9.05 3.57 6.77
N SER A 565 -7.82 3.13 7.04
CA SER A 565 -7.13 2.14 6.21
C SER A 565 -6.51 1.02 7.04
N VAL A 566 -6.08 -0.03 6.33
CA VAL A 566 -5.14 -1.03 6.84
C VAL A 566 -3.89 -0.97 6.00
N ARG A 567 -2.77 -1.08 6.69
CA ARG A 567 -1.44 -1.24 6.10
C ARG A 567 -0.87 -2.59 6.50
N ARG A 568 -0.27 -3.28 5.53
CA ARG A 568 0.57 -4.47 5.72
C ARG A 568 2.03 -4.05 5.78
N ASP A 569 2.74 -4.48 6.81
CA ASP A 569 4.18 -4.34 6.95
C ASP A 569 4.82 -5.70 7.32
N VAL A 570 6.14 -5.77 7.20
CA VAL A 570 6.92 -6.94 7.63
C VAL A 570 6.84 -7.07 9.16
N GLY A 571 6.66 -8.31 9.64
CA GLY A 571 6.66 -8.62 11.07
C GLY A 571 8.05 -8.53 11.72
N ARG A 572 8.17 -9.11 12.93
CA ARG A 572 9.42 -9.12 13.72
C ARG A 572 10.03 -10.52 13.91
N GLY A 573 9.61 -11.49 13.10
CA GLY A 573 10.01 -12.89 13.18
C GLY A 573 9.00 -13.79 13.91
N GLU A 574 9.43 -15.04 14.08
CA GLU A 574 8.73 -16.11 14.79
C GLU A 574 8.55 -15.77 16.29
N ARG A 575 7.52 -16.33 16.92
CA ARG A 575 7.30 -16.23 18.37
C ARG A 575 6.82 -17.56 18.92
N SER A 576 7.14 -17.83 20.19
CA SER A 576 6.56 -18.96 20.92
C SER A 576 5.41 -18.48 21.80
N SER A 577 4.27 -19.16 21.70
CA SER A 577 3.10 -18.96 22.55
C SER A 577 3.26 -19.56 23.96
N GLY A 578 4.21 -20.48 24.14
CA GLY A 578 4.26 -21.33 25.33
C GLY A 578 3.16 -22.38 25.40
N LEU A 579 2.40 -22.58 24.31
CA LEU A 579 1.42 -23.65 24.21
C LEU A 579 2.14 -25.01 24.23
N ALA A 580 1.77 -25.84 25.20
CA ALA A 580 2.26 -27.19 25.34
C ALA A 580 1.09 -28.11 25.70
N PHE A 581 1.20 -29.36 25.28
CA PHE A 581 0.23 -30.41 25.55
C PHE A 581 0.87 -31.49 26.41
N ASP A 582 0.04 -32.26 27.10
CA ASP A 582 0.46 -33.46 27.85
C ASP A 582 1.53 -33.19 28.93
N LEU A 583 1.32 -32.15 29.75
CA LEU A 583 2.25 -31.75 30.79
C LEU A 583 2.07 -32.56 32.08
N ALA A 584 3.17 -32.88 32.74
CA ALA A 584 3.19 -33.40 34.11
C ALA A 584 3.62 -32.29 35.07
N LYS A 585 2.74 -31.87 35.98
CA LYS A 585 3.02 -30.88 37.03
C LYS A 585 3.10 -31.56 38.40
N GLY A 586 4.11 -31.24 39.20
CA GLY A 586 4.11 -31.60 40.62
C GLY A 586 2.93 -30.90 41.33
N THR A 587 2.22 -31.65 42.18
CA THR A 587 1.05 -31.13 42.93
C THR A 587 1.42 -30.32 44.14
#